data_AF-A0A0Q3BP66-F1
#
_entry.id   AF-A0A0Q3BP66-F1
#
_cell.length_a   1.000
_cell.length_b   1.000
_cell.length_c   1.000
_cell.angle_alpha   90.00
_cell.angle_beta   90.00
_cell.angle_gamma   90.00
#
_symmetry.space_group_name_H-M   'P 1'
#
loop_
_entity.id
_entity.type
_entity.pdbx_description
1 polymer ?
#
loop_
_entity_poly.entity_id
_entity_poly.type
_entity_poly.pdbx_seq_one_letter_code
_entity_poly.pdbx_strand_id
1 'polypeptide(L)'
;MTLFRLFAVFLFLPVAAAAQDWQRISDEDVFLDLVGGQRLTHLLYNIDIAVSPSGVIKGDAMGWDVTGEWTWQDGYFCRSLDWGGDDLGYNCQLVEARGDEVRFTVDQGAGRAASLRLR
;
A
#
# COMPACT_ATOMS: atom_id res chain seq x y z
N MET A 1 31.13 -2.06 -60.75
CA MET A 1 31.53 -1.71 -59.38
C MET A 1 30.66 -0.57 -58.90
N THR A 2 29.73 -0.82 -57.98
CA THR A 2 29.30 0.17 -56.97
C THR A 2 28.43 -0.56 -55.94
N LEU A 3 29.06 -0.91 -54.83
CA LEU A 3 28.43 -1.38 -53.59
C LEU A 3 27.50 -0.27 -53.07
N PHE A 4 26.23 -0.58 -52.83
CA PHE A 4 25.36 0.28 -52.03
C PHE A 4 25.36 -0.24 -50.59
N ARG A 5 26.00 0.51 -49.69
CA ARG A 5 26.09 0.19 -48.26
C ARG A 5 24.70 0.27 -47.62
N LEU A 6 24.21 -0.85 -47.08
CA LEU A 6 23.03 -0.89 -46.22
C LEU A 6 23.35 -0.18 -44.90
N PHE A 7 22.77 1.00 -44.70
CA PHE A 7 22.82 1.72 -43.43
C PHE A 7 21.65 1.20 -42.57
N ALA A 8 21.94 0.32 -41.61
CA ALA A 8 20.94 -0.17 -40.67
C ALA A 8 20.62 0.93 -39.64
N VAL A 9 19.44 1.54 -39.77
CA VAL A 9 18.91 2.49 -38.79
C VAL A 9 18.30 1.70 -37.64
N PHE A 10 18.95 1.74 -36.47
CA PHE A 10 18.41 1.18 -35.24
C PHE A 10 17.35 2.16 -34.69
N LEU A 11 16.07 1.83 -34.89
CA LEU A 11 14.94 2.56 -34.30
C LEU A 11 14.87 2.22 -32.80
N PHE A 12 15.34 3.11 -31.95
CA PHE A 12 15.04 3.07 -30.52
C PHE A 12 13.58 3.47 -30.32
N LEU A 13 12.70 2.50 -30.09
CA LEU A 13 11.33 2.75 -29.64
C LEU A 13 11.38 3.21 -28.18
N PRO A 14 10.85 4.39 -27.83
CA PRO A 14 10.73 4.79 -26.44
C PRO A 14 9.71 3.85 -25.77
N VAL A 15 10.19 3.05 -24.80
CA VAL A 15 9.29 2.31 -23.91
C VAL A 15 8.64 3.35 -23.01
N ALA A 16 7.33 3.57 -23.18
CA ALA A 16 6.56 4.37 -22.24
C ALA A 16 6.59 3.67 -20.88
N ALA A 17 7.22 4.30 -19.89
CA ALA A 17 7.07 3.88 -18.52
C ALA A 17 5.62 4.15 -18.11
N ALA A 18 4.82 3.09 -17.94
CA ALA A 18 3.48 3.22 -17.39
C ALA A 18 3.62 3.62 -15.91
N ALA A 19 3.37 4.88 -15.60
CA ALA A 19 3.12 5.28 -14.23
C ALA A 19 1.81 4.61 -13.80
N GLN A 20 1.85 3.70 -12.83
CA GLN A 20 0.63 3.19 -12.23
C GLN A 20 0.02 4.31 -11.37
N ASP A 21 -1.22 4.68 -11.64
CA ASP A 21 -1.95 5.62 -10.80
C ASP A 21 -2.47 4.90 -9.54
N TRP A 22 -2.62 5.64 -8.45
CA TRP A 22 -3.26 5.14 -7.24
C TRP A 22 -4.72 4.78 -7.53
N GLN A 23 -5.09 3.54 -7.26
CA GLN A 23 -6.45 3.05 -7.42
C GLN A 23 -7.11 2.92 -6.06
N ARG A 24 -8.28 3.55 -5.88
CA ARG A 24 -9.07 3.38 -4.65
C ARG A 24 -9.54 1.94 -4.51
N ILE A 25 -9.40 1.41 -3.30
CA ILE A 25 -10.00 0.14 -2.87
C ILE A 25 -11.17 0.46 -1.94
N SER A 26 -12.38 0.10 -2.37
CA SER A 26 -13.63 0.31 -1.61
C SER A 26 -14.34 -0.99 -1.25
N ASP A 27 -13.79 -2.13 -1.66
CA ASP A 27 -14.35 -3.45 -1.43
C ASP A 27 -13.44 -4.25 -0.49
N GLU A 28 -14.04 -4.92 0.49
CA GLU A 28 -13.31 -5.65 1.53
C GLU A 28 -12.57 -6.86 0.95
N ASP A 29 -13.21 -7.62 0.05
CA ASP A 29 -12.62 -8.81 -0.53
C ASP A 29 -11.41 -8.42 -1.39
N VAL A 30 -11.52 -7.34 -2.17
CA VAL A 30 -10.37 -6.80 -2.94
C VAL A 30 -9.24 -6.35 -2.03
N PHE A 31 -9.54 -5.74 -0.88
CA PHE A 31 -8.52 -5.38 0.10
C PHE A 31 -7.84 -6.62 0.69
N LEU A 32 -8.61 -7.63 1.09
CA LEU A 32 -8.10 -8.87 1.66
C LEU A 32 -7.29 -9.69 0.67
N ASP A 33 -7.67 -9.71 -0.61
CA ASP A 33 -6.88 -10.34 -1.67
C ASP A 33 -5.53 -9.64 -1.86
N LEU A 34 -5.48 -8.32 -1.65
CA LEU A 34 -4.25 -7.54 -1.75
C LEU A 34 -3.32 -7.81 -0.57
N VAL A 35 -3.81 -7.66 0.67
CA VAL A 35 -2.95 -7.66 1.87
C VAL A 35 -2.86 -9.01 2.57
N GLY A 36 -3.74 -9.96 2.21
CA GLY A 36 -3.86 -11.26 2.85
C GLY A 36 -2.55 -12.04 2.80
N GLY A 37 -2.03 -12.38 3.98
CA GLY A 37 -0.78 -13.14 4.10
C GLY A 37 0.49 -12.35 3.81
N GLN A 38 0.40 -11.05 3.52
CA GLN A 38 1.54 -10.16 3.30
C GLN A 38 1.90 -9.39 4.56
N ARG A 39 3.13 -8.87 4.58
CA ARG A 39 3.57 -7.85 5.54
C ARG A 39 3.50 -6.46 4.88
N LEU A 40 2.99 -5.49 5.61
CA LEU A 40 2.93 -4.09 5.21
C LEU A 40 4.10 -3.36 5.87
N THR A 41 5.04 -2.87 5.06
CA THR A 41 6.34 -2.42 5.54
C THR A 41 6.68 -0.98 5.17
N HIS A 42 7.44 -0.29 6.02
CA HIS A 42 8.05 1.01 5.70
C HIS A 42 9.46 1.10 6.27
N LEU A 43 10.47 1.15 5.39
CA LEU A 43 11.89 1.10 5.79
C LEU A 43 12.30 2.27 6.68
N LEU A 44 11.95 3.52 6.30
CA LEU A 44 12.39 4.71 7.05
C LEU A 44 11.85 4.75 8.49
N TYR A 45 10.68 4.16 8.71
CA TYR A 45 9.98 4.18 10.00
C TYR A 45 10.00 2.80 10.68
N ASN A 46 10.80 1.87 10.15
CA ASN A 46 10.86 0.47 10.59
C ASN A 46 9.46 -0.09 10.92
N ILE A 47 8.50 0.12 10.02
CA ILE A 47 7.14 -0.41 10.16
C ILE A 47 7.15 -1.80 9.55
N ASP A 48 6.60 -2.76 10.28
CA ASP A 48 6.38 -4.10 9.78
C ASP A 48 5.15 -4.74 10.46
N ILE A 49 4.00 -4.63 9.80
CA ILE A 49 2.70 -5.07 10.35
C ILE A 49 1.99 -6.05 9.43
N ALA A 50 1.07 -6.83 9.98
CA ALA A 50 0.16 -7.69 9.26
C ALA A 50 -1.28 -7.32 9.61
N VAL A 51 -2.15 -7.39 8.60
CA VAL A 51 -3.60 -7.21 8.72
C VAL A 51 -4.24 -8.56 8.44
N SER A 52 -4.89 -9.16 9.44
CA SER A 52 -5.52 -10.47 9.27
C SER A 52 -6.96 -10.35 8.75
N PRO A 53 -7.46 -11.35 8.00
CA PRO A 53 -8.88 -11.43 7.64
C PRO A 53 -9.84 -11.52 8.83
N SER A 54 -9.33 -11.84 10.02
CA SER A 54 -10.13 -11.94 11.24
C SER A 54 -10.32 -10.59 11.95
N GLY A 55 -9.96 -9.47 11.32
CA GLY A 55 -10.12 -8.15 11.92
C GLY A 55 -8.99 -7.72 12.86
N VAL A 56 -7.81 -8.36 12.83
CA VAL A 56 -6.71 -8.06 13.77
C VAL A 56 -5.52 -7.43 13.05
N ILE A 57 -4.90 -6.42 13.69
CA ILE A 57 -3.64 -5.80 13.26
C ILE A 57 -2.56 -6.14 14.29
N LYS A 58 -1.41 -6.64 13.82
CA LYS A 58 -0.25 -6.95 14.66
C LYS A 58 1.07 -6.66 13.95
N GLY A 59 2.07 -6.23 14.71
CA GLY A 59 3.44 -6.11 14.24
C GLY A 59 4.21 -5.12 15.10
N ASP A 60 5.15 -4.40 14.48
CA ASP A 60 5.94 -3.39 15.15
C ASP A 60 6.17 -2.16 14.26
N ALA A 61 6.43 -1.03 14.92
CA ALA A 61 6.86 0.20 14.28
C ALA A 61 7.87 0.91 15.19
N MET A 62 9.02 1.29 14.61
CA MET A 62 10.09 2.00 15.35
C MET A 62 10.53 1.28 16.64
N GLY A 63 10.46 -0.05 16.68
CA GLY A 63 10.87 -0.88 17.82
C GLY A 63 9.83 -1.05 18.92
N TRP A 64 8.59 -0.59 18.70
CA TRP A 64 7.47 -0.79 19.63
C TRP A 64 6.36 -1.61 18.98
N ASP A 65 5.66 -2.41 19.78
CA ASP A 65 4.54 -3.22 19.31
C ASP A 65 3.43 -2.33 18.75
N VAL A 66 2.85 -2.77 17.64
CA VAL A 66 1.63 -2.22 17.05
C VAL A 66 0.57 -3.29 17.17
N THR A 67 -0.52 -2.96 17.87
CA THR A 67 -1.69 -3.85 17.98
C THR A 67 -2.95 -3.09 17.64
N GLY A 68 -3.98 -3.82 17.22
CA GLY A 68 -5.26 -3.20 16.97
C GLY A 68 -6.26 -4.13 16.31
N GLU A 69 -7.39 -3.54 16.00
CA GLU A 69 -8.51 -4.21 15.34
C GLU A 69 -8.97 -3.35 14.17
N TRP A 70 -9.58 -4.00 13.19
CA TRP A 70 -10.13 -3.35 12.03
C TRP A 70 -11.43 -3.99 11.56
N THR A 71 -12.20 -3.19 10.84
CA THR A 71 -13.46 -3.57 10.18
C THR A 71 -13.54 -2.82 8.86
N TRP A 72 -14.25 -3.39 7.88
CA TRP A 72 -14.61 -2.65 6.68
C TRP A 72 -15.98 -2.00 6.87
N GLN A 73 -16.09 -0.69 6.62
CA GLN A 73 -17.35 0.04 6.74
C GLN A 73 -17.46 1.08 5.62
N ASP A 74 -18.57 1.05 4.88
CA ASP A 74 -18.90 2.04 3.84
C ASP A 74 -17.78 2.33 2.82
N GLY A 75 -16.98 1.30 2.51
CA GLY A 75 -15.86 1.39 1.57
C GLY A 75 -14.60 2.04 2.15
N TYR A 76 -14.40 1.93 3.46
CA TYR A 76 -13.23 2.40 4.20
C TYR A 76 -12.71 1.32 5.15
N PHE A 77 -11.40 1.38 5.40
CA PHE A 77 -10.72 0.57 6.42
C PHE A 77 -10.81 1.28 7.77
N CYS A 78 -11.70 0.84 8.65
CA CYS A 78 -11.93 1.44 9.95
C CYS A 78 -11.19 0.68 11.04
N ARG A 79 -10.28 1.35 11.74
CA ARG A 79 -9.32 0.70 12.64
C ARG A 79 -9.12 1.46 13.95
N SER A 80 -8.81 0.71 15.00
CA SER A 80 -8.21 1.22 16.24
C SER A 80 -6.78 0.69 16.33
N LEU A 81 -5.84 1.50 16.83
CA LEU A 81 -4.45 1.06 17.05
C LEU A 81 -3.93 1.50 18.40
N ASP A 82 -3.13 0.64 19.00
CA ASP A 82 -2.19 0.94 20.06
C ASP A 82 -0.77 0.82 19.52
N TRP A 83 0.10 1.77 19.86
CA TRP A 83 1.52 1.75 19.53
C TRP A 83 2.37 1.90 20.79
N GLY A 84 2.96 0.80 21.26
CA GLY A 84 3.78 0.79 22.46
C GLY A 84 3.05 1.25 23.73
N GLY A 85 1.72 1.07 23.79
CA GLY A 85 0.87 1.56 24.88
C GLY A 85 0.26 2.95 24.67
N ASP A 86 0.54 3.61 23.55
CA ASP A 86 -0.13 4.85 23.13
C ASP A 86 -1.36 4.52 22.26
N ASP A 87 -2.56 4.81 22.78
CA ASP A 87 -3.81 4.62 22.06
C ASP A 87 -3.97 5.70 20.99
N LEU A 88 -3.86 5.29 19.72
CA LEU A 88 -4.01 6.16 18.56
C LEU A 88 -5.47 6.33 18.14
N GLY A 89 -6.39 5.69 18.84
CA GLY A 89 -7.83 5.83 18.66
C GLY A 89 -8.38 5.19 17.38
N TYR A 90 -9.71 5.27 17.27
CA TYR A 90 -10.48 4.80 16.12
C TYR A 90 -10.44 5.81 14.97
N ASN A 91 -10.23 5.33 13.74
CA ASN A 91 -10.32 6.14 12.52
C ASN A 91 -10.69 5.29 11.30
N CYS A 92 -11.45 5.87 10.36
CA CYS A 92 -11.76 5.26 9.07
C CYS A 92 -10.87 5.85 7.97
N GLN A 93 -10.14 4.99 7.28
CA GLN A 93 -9.11 5.38 6.33
C GLN A 93 -9.51 5.02 4.89
N LEU A 94 -9.26 5.95 3.97
CA LEU A 94 -9.26 5.67 2.54
C LEU A 94 -8.10 4.73 2.22
N VAL A 95 -8.36 3.67 1.48
CA VAL A 95 -7.33 2.74 1.00
C VAL A 95 -7.14 2.90 -0.51
N GLU A 96 -5.90 2.99 -0.93
CA GLU A 96 -5.51 3.02 -2.34
C GLU A 96 -4.32 2.09 -2.59
N ALA A 97 -4.21 1.53 -3.79
CA ALA A 97 -3.08 0.67 -4.16
C ALA A 97 -2.40 1.12 -5.45
N ARG A 98 -1.10 0.85 -5.56
CA ARG A 98 -0.27 1.11 -6.73
C ARG A 98 0.91 0.16 -6.75
N GLY A 99 0.90 -0.80 -7.68
CA GLY A 99 1.97 -1.80 -7.77
C GLY A 99 2.05 -2.64 -6.49
N ASP A 100 3.21 -2.63 -5.83
CA ASP A 100 3.48 -3.29 -4.55
C ASP A 100 3.27 -2.36 -3.34
N GLU A 101 2.58 -1.23 -3.51
CA GLU A 101 2.30 -0.28 -2.42
C GLU A 101 0.81 -0.19 -2.13
N VAL A 102 0.48 -0.08 -0.85
CA VAL A 102 -0.84 0.28 -0.33
C VAL A 102 -0.73 1.58 0.45
N ARG A 103 -1.68 2.49 0.26
CA ARG A 103 -1.75 3.79 0.94
C ARG A 103 -3.01 3.86 1.77
N PHE A 104 -2.85 4.25 3.03
CA PHE A 104 -3.93 4.55 3.96
C PHE A 104 -3.95 6.05 4.23
N THR A 105 -5.08 6.71 4.01
CA THR A 105 -5.26 8.14 4.30
C THR A 105 -6.33 8.30 5.37
N VAL A 106 -5.98 8.90 6.51
CA VAL A 106 -6.91 9.09 7.65
C VAL A 106 -8.09 10.00 7.29
N ASP A 107 -9.10 10.00 8.14
CA ASP A 107 -10.28 10.88 8.06
C ASP A 107 -10.99 10.73 6.71
N GLN A 108 -11.20 9.48 6.29
CA GLN A 108 -11.85 9.10 5.03
C GLN A 108 -11.21 9.74 3.78
N GLY A 109 -9.91 10.04 3.85
CA GLY A 109 -9.15 10.66 2.75
C GLY A 109 -8.87 12.15 2.93
N ALA A 110 -9.35 12.78 4.00
CA ALA A 110 -9.16 14.22 4.24
C ALA A 110 -7.87 14.56 5.01
N GLY A 111 -7.16 13.57 5.54
CA GLY A 111 -6.01 13.79 6.42
C GLY A 111 -4.67 13.29 5.87
N ARG A 112 -3.77 12.93 6.80
CA ARG A 112 -2.43 12.42 6.49
C ARG A 112 -2.48 11.02 5.89
N ALA A 113 -1.53 10.75 5.00
CA ALA A 113 -1.38 9.44 4.38
C ALA A 113 -0.13 8.71 4.86
N ALA A 114 -0.21 7.38 4.91
CA ALA A 114 0.92 6.48 5.08
C ALA A 114 0.91 5.47 3.92
N SER A 115 2.03 5.34 3.20
CA SER A 115 2.19 4.35 2.13
C SER A 115 3.10 3.23 2.61
N LEU A 116 2.65 1.98 2.51
CA LEU A 116 3.36 0.80 2.96
C LEU A 116 3.61 -0.12 1.77
N ARG A 117 4.75 -0.82 1.78
CA ARG A 117 5.07 -1.85 0.79
C ARG A 117 4.58 -3.21 1.22
N LEU A 118 4.02 -3.91 0.26
CA LEU A 118 3.58 -5.30 0.32
C LEU A 118 4.79 -6.23 0.22
N ARG A 119 4.97 -7.14 1.19
CA ARG A 119 6.08 -8.10 1.26
C ARG A 119 5.66 -9.50 1.62
#